data_AF-X1JUR0-F1
#
_entry.id   AF-X1JUR0-F1
#
_cell.length_a   1.000
_cell.length_b   1.000
_cell.length_c   1.000
_cell.angle_alpha   90.00
_cell.angle_beta   90.00
_cell.angle_gamma   90.00
#
_symmetry.space_group_name_H-M   'P 1'
#
loop_
_entity.id
_entity.type
_entity.pdbx_description
1 polymer ?
#
loop_
_entity_poly.entity_id
_entity_poly.type
_entity_poly.pdbx_seq_one_letter_code
_entity_poly.pdbx_strand_id
1 'polypeptide(L)'
;MPTPGGAREEIQSVPITPVTDAEQTVHLNQKAFGTRGLESAWERVVAVVVQPGVEFGDANVIEYHRQKAKDLSHFIETHDQLVYEAHSTDYQTPTALQQMVEDHFAILKVGPWLTFALREAVFALAHMEAEWLSSRKGVNLSNIREVLEEAMVAHPEHWHKHYHGDDDQLR
;
A
#
# COMPACT_ATOMS: atom_id res chain seq x y z
N MET A 1 6.12 12.50 -1.18
CA MET A 1 5.28 11.32 -0.85
C MET A 1 4.99 11.36 0.63
N PRO A 2 3.71 11.28 1.05
CA PRO A 2 3.38 10.95 2.44
C PRO A 2 3.90 9.53 2.77
N THR A 3 4.09 9.24 4.05
CA THR A 3 4.53 7.91 4.52
C THR A 3 3.51 6.84 4.10
N PRO A 4 3.93 5.74 3.45
CA PRO A 4 3.03 4.62 3.14
C PRO A 4 2.39 4.07 4.42
N GLY A 5 1.07 3.84 4.37
CA GLY A 5 0.35 3.09 5.41
C GLY A 5 0.23 3.76 6.79
N GLY A 6 0.08 5.08 6.84
CA GLY A 6 -0.14 5.78 8.11
C GLY A 6 -0.52 7.23 7.90
N ALA A 7 -1.68 7.47 7.29
CA ALA A 7 -2.25 8.81 7.31
C ALA A 7 -2.87 9.09 8.67
N ARG A 8 -2.74 10.34 9.09
CA ARG A 8 -2.81 10.78 10.49
C ARG A 8 -4.23 11.00 11.02
N GLU A 9 -5.26 10.70 10.24
CA GLU A 9 -6.69 10.97 10.48
C GLU A 9 -7.51 10.19 9.43
N GLU A 10 -8.83 10.03 9.63
CA GLU A 10 -9.75 9.46 8.61
C GLU A 10 -9.46 10.08 7.24
N ILE A 11 -8.76 9.34 6.39
CA ILE A 11 -8.46 9.81 5.03
C ILE A 11 -9.79 9.85 4.31
N GLN A 12 -10.28 11.04 3.98
CA GLN A 12 -11.52 11.15 3.19
C GLN A 12 -11.25 11.15 1.69
N SER A 13 -10.06 11.58 1.29
CA SER A 13 -9.60 11.53 -0.10
C SER A 13 -8.09 11.68 -0.18
N VAL A 14 -7.51 11.22 -1.29
CA VAL A 14 -6.12 11.49 -1.65
C VAL A 14 -6.11 12.20 -3.02
N PRO A 15 -5.32 13.29 -3.18
CA PRO A 15 -5.27 13.99 -4.45
C PRO A 15 -4.65 13.10 -5.52
N ILE A 16 -5.35 12.97 -6.64
CA ILE A 16 -4.83 12.29 -7.83
C ILE A 16 -3.74 13.16 -8.45
N THR A 17 -2.64 12.53 -8.90
CA THR A 17 -1.55 13.24 -9.56
C THR A 17 -2.08 14.02 -10.79
N PRO A 18 -1.83 15.34 -10.88
CA PRO A 18 -2.17 16.09 -12.08
C PRO A 18 -1.39 15.58 -13.30
N VAL A 19 -2.04 15.50 -14.46
CA VAL A 19 -1.39 15.13 -15.73
C VAL A 19 -0.17 16.00 -16.02
N THR A 20 -0.27 17.31 -15.75
CA THR A 20 0.83 18.26 -15.92
C THR A 20 2.07 17.87 -15.12
N ASP A 21 1.89 17.35 -13.91
CA ASP A 21 2.99 16.96 -13.03
C ASP A 21 3.62 15.65 -13.48
N ALA A 22 2.79 14.70 -13.96
CA ALA A 22 3.26 13.46 -14.56
C ALA A 22 4.07 13.71 -15.85
N GLU A 23 3.54 14.53 -16.75
CA GLU A 23 4.20 14.94 -17.99
C GLU A 23 5.53 15.66 -17.71
N GLN A 24 5.51 16.64 -16.81
CA GLN A 24 6.71 17.37 -16.42
C GLN A 24 7.76 16.41 -15.81
N THR A 25 7.34 15.45 -15.00
CA THR A 25 8.24 14.45 -14.41
C THR A 25 8.90 13.60 -15.49
N VAL A 26 8.14 13.08 -16.45
CA VAL A 26 8.68 12.29 -17.57
C VAL A 26 9.67 13.13 -18.39
N HIS A 27 9.26 14.35 -18.79
CA HIS A 27 10.09 15.24 -19.61
C HIS A 27 11.42 15.63 -18.93
N LEU A 28 11.37 16.02 -17.65
CA LEU A 28 12.56 16.41 -16.90
C LEU A 28 13.54 15.25 -16.73
N ASN A 29 13.04 14.04 -16.47
CA ASN A 29 13.88 12.86 -16.37
C ASN A 29 14.48 12.47 -17.72
N GLN A 30 13.69 12.46 -18.81
CA GLN A 30 14.21 12.20 -20.15
C GLN A 30 15.35 13.17 -20.52
N LYS A 31 15.13 14.47 -20.27
CA LYS A 31 16.15 15.50 -20.50
C LYS A 31 17.39 15.28 -19.64
N ALA A 32 17.23 14.96 -18.36
CA ALA A 32 18.35 14.74 -17.44
C ALA A 32 19.17 13.49 -17.78
N PHE A 33 18.53 12.45 -18.34
CA PHE A 33 19.23 11.28 -18.86
C PHE A 33 20.03 11.65 -20.11
N GLY A 34 19.41 12.35 -21.07
CA GLY A 34 20.08 12.78 -22.30
C GLY A 34 21.28 13.71 -22.05
N THR A 35 21.17 14.67 -21.12
CA THR A 35 22.32 15.55 -20.79
C THR A 35 23.50 14.81 -20.18
N ARG A 36 23.31 13.57 -19.73
CA ARG A 36 24.35 12.69 -19.17
C ARG A 36 24.79 11.59 -20.15
N GLY A 37 24.28 11.56 -21.38
CA GLY A 37 24.56 10.49 -22.35
C GLY A 37 24.00 9.13 -21.92
N LEU A 38 22.86 9.12 -21.21
CA LEU A 38 22.20 7.93 -20.67
C LEU A 38 20.97 7.52 -21.49
N GLU A 39 20.93 7.81 -22.79
CA GLU A 39 19.79 7.52 -23.67
C GLU A 39 19.42 6.03 -23.66
N SER A 40 20.43 5.15 -23.72
CA SER A 40 20.17 3.70 -23.63
C SER A 40 19.54 3.29 -22.30
N ALA A 41 19.82 4.00 -21.20
CA ALA A 41 19.19 3.74 -19.91
C ALA A 41 17.76 4.27 -19.85
N TRP A 42 17.49 5.39 -20.53
CA TRP A 42 16.15 5.93 -20.68
C TRP A 42 15.22 4.97 -21.43
N GLU A 43 15.71 4.28 -22.46
CA GLU A 43 14.96 3.22 -23.18
C GLU A 43 14.50 2.06 -22.27
N ARG A 44 15.09 1.91 -21.07
CA ARG A 44 14.72 0.90 -20.09
C ARG A 44 13.79 1.43 -18.99
N VAL A 45 13.43 2.71 -19.03
CA VAL A 45 12.41 3.27 -18.15
C VAL A 45 11.05 2.85 -18.70
N VAL A 46 10.34 2.02 -17.92
CA VAL A 46 9.07 1.39 -18.31
C VAL A 46 7.88 1.88 -17.51
N ALA A 47 8.10 2.62 -16.42
CA ALA A 47 7.02 3.08 -15.58
C ALA A 47 7.31 4.40 -14.87
N VAL A 48 6.25 5.12 -14.53
CA VAL A 48 6.29 6.31 -13.68
C VAL A 48 5.34 6.12 -12.49
N VAL A 49 5.80 6.49 -11.29
CA VAL A 49 4.97 6.41 -10.08
C VAL A 49 4.05 7.63 -10.03
N VAL A 50 2.75 7.39 -9.86
CA VAL A 50 1.73 8.42 -9.67
C VAL A 50 0.76 7.99 -8.58
N GLN A 51 -0.05 8.93 -8.08
CA GLN A 51 -1.14 8.66 -7.14
C GLN A 51 -2.47 8.57 -7.91
N PRO A 52 -3.07 7.37 -8.09
CA PRO A 52 -4.32 7.17 -8.84
C PRO A 52 -5.60 7.50 -8.04
N GLY A 53 -5.48 7.93 -6.79
CA GLY A 53 -6.62 8.16 -5.92
C GLY A 53 -6.91 6.98 -5.01
N VAL A 54 -5.90 6.18 -4.65
CA VAL A 54 -6.03 5.04 -3.72
C VAL A 54 -5.13 5.26 -2.51
N GLU A 55 -5.65 4.90 -1.33
CA GLU A 55 -4.94 4.95 -0.06
C GLU A 55 -5.72 4.13 0.97
N PHE A 56 -5.14 3.87 2.13
CA PHE A 56 -5.83 3.28 3.28
C PHE A 56 -5.33 3.93 4.57
N GLY A 57 -6.25 4.08 5.53
CA GLY A 57 -5.94 4.42 6.92
C GLY A 57 -6.06 3.19 7.81
N ASP A 58 -6.10 3.40 9.12
CA ASP A 58 -6.17 2.30 10.11
C ASP A 58 -7.48 1.51 10.01
N ALA A 59 -8.58 2.18 9.67
CA ALA A 59 -9.92 1.60 9.66
C ALA A 59 -10.74 1.91 8.39
N ASN A 60 -10.12 2.49 7.36
CA ASN A 60 -10.81 2.90 6.13
C ASN A 60 -9.95 2.73 4.88
N VAL A 61 -10.61 2.51 3.74
CA VAL A 61 -9.97 2.36 2.43
C VAL A 61 -10.52 3.45 1.50
N ILE A 62 -9.62 4.16 0.82
CA ILE A 62 -9.98 5.03 -0.30
C ILE A 62 -9.96 4.17 -1.56
N GLU A 63 -11.15 3.82 -2.03
CA GLU A 63 -11.31 2.99 -3.21
C GLU A 63 -10.97 3.73 -4.50
N TYR A 64 -10.42 2.98 -5.45
CA TYR A 64 -10.13 3.48 -6.79
C TYR A 64 -11.41 3.98 -7.49
N HIS A 65 -11.34 5.19 -8.04
CA HIS A 65 -12.40 5.78 -8.83
C HIS A 65 -11.92 6.09 -10.25
N ARG A 66 -12.12 5.15 -11.16
CA ARG A 66 -11.78 5.24 -12.58
C ARG A 66 -12.09 6.59 -13.23
N GLN A 67 -13.30 7.12 -13.00
CA GLN A 67 -13.71 8.38 -13.62
C GLN A 67 -12.86 9.59 -13.16
N LYS A 68 -12.31 9.55 -11.94
CA LYS A 68 -11.42 10.60 -11.43
C LYS A 68 -9.99 10.47 -11.98
N ALA A 69 -9.54 9.26 -12.31
CA ALA A 69 -8.20 8.98 -12.86
C ALA A 69 -8.15 8.97 -14.40
N LYS A 70 -9.28 9.20 -15.08
CA LYS A 70 -9.43 9.12 -16.54
C LYS A 70 -8.40 9.94 -17.32
N ASP A 71 -8.07 11.14 -16.85
CA ASP A 71 -7.13 12.02 -17.56
C ASP A 71 -5.69 11.47 -17.50
N LEU A 72 -5.29 10.89 -16.36
CA LEU A 72 -4.02 10.17 -16.25
C LEU A 72 -3.99 8.94 -17.17
N SER A 73 -5.08 8.16 -17.18
CA SER A 73 -5.20 6.98 -18.02
C SER A 73 -5.09 7.31 -19.50
N HIS A 74 -5.64 8.43 -19.98
CA HIS A 74 -5.44 8.84 -21.37
C HIS A 74 -4.05 9.41 -21.64
N PHE A 75 -3.47 10.15 -20.68
CA PHE A 75 -2.15 10.76 -20.88
C PHE A 75 -1.07 9.72 -21.17
N ILE A 76 -1.05 8.61 -20.42
CA ILE A 76 -0.01 7.58 -20.56
C ILE A 76 -0.06 6.86 -21.90
N GLU A 77 -1.21 6.84 -22.58
CA GLU A 77 -1.35 6.31 -23.94
C GLU A 77 -0.55 7.12 -24.98
N THR A 78 -0.11 8.34 -24.64
CA THR A 78 0.80 9.12 -25.49
C THR A 78 2.27 8.68 -25.38
N HIS A 79 2.57 7.73 -24.48
CA HIS A 79 3.90 7.17 -24.25
C HIS A 79 3.94 5.66 -24.53
N ASP A 80 4.46 5.26 -25.69
CA ASP A 80 4.47 3.86 -26.15
C ASP A 80 5.14 2.84 -25.20
N GLN A 81 6.06 3.30 -24.34
CA GLN A 81 6.89 2.43 -23.49
C GLN A 81 6.60 2.56 -21.99
N LEU A 82 5.69 3.44 -21.58
CA LEU A 82 5.44 3.73 -20.17
C LEU A 82 4.09 3.20 -19.72
N VAL A 83 4.06 2.65 -18.50
CA VAL A 83 2.86 2.39 -17.72
C VAL A 83 2.95 3.14 -16.38
N TYR A 84 1.89 3.11 -15.58
CA TYR A 84 1.96 3.60 -14.21
C TYR A 84 2.31 2.48 -13.23
N GLU A 85 3.11 2.86 -12.23
CA GLU A 85 3.28 2.11 -10.99
C GLU A 85 2.46 2.79 -9.88
N ALA A 86 1.52 2.04 -9.30
CA ALA A 86 0.68 2.49 -8.19
C ALA A 86 1.15 1.84 -6.88
N HIS A 87 1.28 2.66 -5.83
CA HIS A 87 1.59 2.24 -4.46
C HIS A 87 0.32 2.25 -3.62
N SER A 88 0.37 1.65 -2.43
CA SER A 88 -0.77 1.56 -1.51
C SER A 88 -2.03 0.95 -2.15
N THR A 89 -1.86 -0.05 -3.02
CA THR A 89 -3.00 -0.72 -3.69
C THR A 89 -3.62 -1.82 -2.84
N ASP A 90 -3.12 -1.97 -1.62
CA ASP A 90 -3.66 -2.81 -0.56
C ASP A 90 -5.16 -2.57 -0.32
N TYR A 91 -5.88 -3.64 0.02
CA TYR A 91 -7.29 -3.66 0.41
C TYR A 91 -8.32 -3.24 -0.67
N GLN A 92 -7.88 -2.91 -1.89
CA GLN A 92 -8.78 -2.61 -2.99
C GLN A 92 -9.61 -3.85 -3.40
N THR A 93 -10.83 -3.62 -3.88
CA THR A 93 -11.67 -4.72 -4.39
C THR A 93 -11.05 -5.35 -5.64
N PRO A 94 -11.32 -6.64 -5.95
CA PRO A 94 -10.85 -7.26 -7.20
C PRO A 94 -11.25 -6.47 -8.45
N THR A 95 -12.46 -5.90 -8.46
CA THR A 95 -12.94 -5.03 -9.54
C THR A 95 -12.12 -3.75 -9.66
N ALA A 96 -11.80 -3.10 -8.53
CA ALA A 96 -10.95 -1.91 -8.52
C ALA A 96 -9.53 -2.22 -9.04
N LEU A 97 -8.92 -3.31 -8.59
CA LEU A 97 -7.60 -3.75 -9.08
C LEU A 97 -7.61 -4.04 -10.58
N GLN A 98 -8.66 -4.70 -11.07
CA GLN A 98 -8.84 -4.93 -12.51
C GLN A 98 -8.94 -3.60 -13.27
N GLN A 99 -9.78 -2.68 -12.80
CA GLN A 99 -9.95 -1.37 -13.43
C GLN A 99 -8.64 -0.58 -13.45
N MET A 100 -7.84 -0.64 -12.38
CA MET A 100 -6.53 -0.01 -12.33
C MET A 100 -5.59 -0.54 -13.43
N VAL A 101 -5.55 -1.87 -13.65
CA VAL A 101 -4.76 -2.45 -14.75
C VAL A 101 -5.27 -2.00 -16.11
N GLU A 102 -6.59 -1.98 -16.32
CA GLU A 102 -7.23 -1.50 -17.56
C GLU A 102 -6.98 0.00 -17.82
N ASP A 103 -6.74 0.79 -16.76
CA ASP A 103 -6.40 2.22 -16.81
C ASP A 103 -4.88 2.47 -16.79
N HIS A 104 -4.10 1.45 -17.13
CA HIS A 104 -2.63 1.46 -17.27
C HIS A 104 -1.83 1.64 -15.99
N PHE A 105 -2.45 1.51 -14.81
CA PHE A 105 -1.76 1.25 -13.55
C PHE A 105 -1.36 -0.24 -13.51
N ALA A 106 -0.42 -0.60 -14.38
CA ALA A 106 -0.09 -2.00 -14.65
C ALA A 106 0.85 -2.63 -13.61
N ILE A 107 1.55 -1.81 -12.81
CA ILE A 107 2.37 -2.28 -11.69
C ILE A 107 1.68 -1.88 -10.40
N LEU A 108 1.02 -2.85 -9.74
CA LEU A 108 0.30 -2.67 -8.49
C LEU A 108 1.15 -3.18 -7.32
N LYS A 109 1.61 -2.28 -6.45
CA LYS A 109 2.40 -2.65 -5.26
C LYS A 109 1.51 -2.90 -4.06
N VAL A 110 1.65 -4.11 -3.52
CA VAL A 110 0.97 -4.60 -2.32
C VAL A 110 2.00 -5.01 -1.26
N GLY A 111 1.69 -4.79 0.01
CA GLY A 111 2.56 -5.17 1.12
C GLY A 111 1.76 -5.40 2.40
N PRO A 112 1.29 -4.33 3.07
CA PRO A 112 0.51 -4.42 4.31
C PRO A 112 -0.63 -5.44 4.27
N TRP A 113 -1.40 -5.53 3.18
CA TRP A 113 -2.52 -6.47 3.06
C TRP A 113 -2.07 -7.93 3.19
N LEU A 114 -0.91 -8.27 2.62
CA LEU A 114 -0.37 -9.63 2.70
C LEU A 114 -0.01 -10.00 4.14
N THR A 115 0.69 -9.12 4.85
CA THR A 115 1.08 -9.35 6.25
C THR A 115 -0.09 -9.21 7.21
N PHE A 116 -1.11 -8.41 6.86
CA PHE A 116 -2.36 -8.31 7.60
C PHE A 116 -3.12 -9.64 7.56
N ALA A 117 -3.30 -10.22 6.36
CA ALA A 117 -3.95 -11.51 6.20
C ALA A 117 -3.16 -12.64 6.89
N LEU A 118 -1.83 -12.60 6.85
CA LEU A 118 -0.98 -13.50 7.61
C LEU A 118 -1.25 -13.39 9.12
N ARG A 119 -1.30 -12.17 9.67
CA ARG A 119 -1.60 -11.94 11.09
C ARG A 119 -2.99 -12.46 11.47
N GLU A 120 -4.00 -12.24 10.64
CA GLU A 120 -5.35 -12.80 10.87
C GLU A 120 -5.32 -14.33 10.95
N ALA A 121 -4.61 -14.99 10.02
CA ALA A 121 -4.47 -16.44 10.03
C ALA A 121 -3.75 -16.94 11.29
N VAL A 122 -2.65 -16.27 11.69
CA VAL A 122 -1.92 -16.61 12.93
C VAL A 122 -2.82 -16.44 14.17
N PHE A 123 -3.62 -15.36 14.22
CA PHE A 123 -4.52 -15.11 15.34
C PHE A 123 -5.66 -16.13 15.40
N ALA A 124 -6.24 -16.50 14.26
CA ALA A 124 -7.24 -17.56 14.18
C ALA A 124 -6.67 -18.91 14.66
N LEU A 125 -5.43 -19.24 14.28
CA LEU A 125 -4.75 -20.44 14.76
C LEU A 125 -4.48 -20.39 16.27
N ALA A 126 -4.12 -19.22 16.82
CA ALA A 126 -3.95 -19.05 18.26
C ALA A 126 -5.27 -19.27 19.03
N HIS A 127 -6.40 -18.81 18.49
CA HIS A 127 -7.71 -19.09 19.06
C HIS A 127 -8.05 -20.59 19.03
N MET A 128 -7.79 -21.26 17.90
CA MET A 128 -7.95 -22.71 17.79
C MET A 128 -7.05 -23.47 18.77
N GLU A 129 -5.80 -23.04 18.95
CA GLU A 129 -4.86 -23.61 19.91
C GLU A 129 -5.42 -23.53 21.34
N ALA A 130 -5.89 -22.34 21.74
CA ALA A 130 -6.46 -22.11 23.06
C ALA A 130 -7.71 -22.98 23.31
N GLU A 131 -8.64 -23.05 22.37
CA GLU A 131 -9.86 -23.84 22.54
C GLU A 131 -9.59 -25.35 22.54
N TRP A 132 -8.75 -25.82 21.62
CA TRP A 132 -8.53 -27.25 21.43
C TRP A 132 -7.54 -27.84 22.45
N LEU A 133 -6.46 -27.12 22.74
CA LEU A 133 -5.33 -27.70 23.46
C LEU A 133 -5.29 -27.35 24.95
N SER A 134 -6.04 -26.33 25.43
CA SER A 134 -5.99 -25.86 26.83
C SER A 134 -6.27 -26.93 27.88
N SER A 135 -7.11 -27.93 27.58
CA SER A 135 -7.44 -29.02 28.50
C SER A 135 -6.56 -30.27 28.35
N ARG A 136 -5.63 -30.27 27.37
CA ARG A 136 -4.80 -31.43 27.07
C ARG A 136 -3.58 -31.48 27.97
N LYS A 137 -3.44 -32.59 28.70
CA LYS A 137 -2.29 -32.83 29.58
C LYS A 137 -0.99 -32.85 28.78
N GLY A 138 0.02 -32.15 29.30
CA GLY A 138 1.37 -32.14 28.72
C GLY A 138 1.54 -31.21 27.51
N VAL A 139 0.54 -30.38 27.20
CA VAL A 139 0.64 -29.35 26.16
C VAL A 139 0.86 -27.99 26.81
N ASN A 140 1.84 -27.25 26.30
CA ASN A 140 2.04 -25.84 26.60
C ASN A 140 1.53 -25.03 25.41
N LEU A 141 0.64 -24.07 25.66
CA LEU A 141 0.16 -23.16 24.63
C LEU A 141 1.27 -22.18 24.24
N SER A 142 1.26 -21.73 22.99
CA SER A 142 2.27 -20.80 22.49
C SER A 142 2.10 -19.39 23.07
N ASN A 143 0.86 -19.00 23.43
CA ASN A 143 0.49 -17.64 23.85
C ASN A 143 1.00 -16.56 22.88
N ILE A 144 0.93 -16.84 21.57
CA ILE A 144 1.59 -15.99 20.56
C ILE A 144 1.01 -14.58 20.51
N ARG A 145 -0.27 -14.42 20.86
CA ARG A 145 -0.94 -13.10 20.89
C ARG A 145 -0.39 -12.26 22.04
N GLU A 146 -0.24 -12.86 23.21
CA GLU A 146 0.32 -12.22 24.41
C GLU A 146 1.80 -11.89 24.20
N VAL A 147 2.59 -12.82 23.66
CA VAL A 147 4.01 -12.58 23.34
C VAL A 147 4.18 -11.45 22.33
N LEU A 148 3.29 -11.36 21.33
CA LEU A 148 3.33 -10.27 20.35
C LEU A 148 2.98 -8.93 20.99
N GLU A 149 1.94 -8.87 21.82
CA GLU A 149 1.55 -7.68 22.59
C GLU A 149 2.70 -7.18 23.47
N GLU A 150 3.28 -8.08 24.29
CA GLU A 150 4.41 -7.76 25.17
C GLU A 150 5.59 -7.20 24.39
N ALA A 151 5.93 -7.81 23.25
CA ALA A 151 7.00 -7.35 22.39
C ALA A 151 6.70 -5.98 21.76
N MET A 152 5.48 -5.75 21.28
CA MET A 152 5.06 -4.47 20.70
C MET A 152 5.08 -3.33 21.74
N VAL A 153 4.62 -3.59 22.97
CA VAL A 153 4.66 -2.61 24.06
C VAL A 153 6.10 -2.33 24.52
N ALA A 154 6.94 -3.36 24.61
CA ALA A 154 8.34 -3.20 24.99
C ALA A 154 9.19 -2.48 23.92
N HIS A 155 8.82 -2.63 22.64
CA HIS A 155 9.52 -2.07 21.48
C HIS A 155 8.59 -1.22 20.59
N PRO A 156 8.19 -0.03 21.06
CA PRO A 156 7.18 0.79 20.39
C PRO A 156 7.69 1.59 19.18
N GLU A 157 9.00 1.54 18.88
CA GLU A 157 9.66 2.36 17.85
C GLU A 157 9.03 2.25 16.45
N HIS A 158 8.41 1.10 16.15
CA HIS A 158 7.85 0.79 14.84
C HIS A 158 6.37 1.16 14.68
N TRP A 159 5.64 1.46 15.76
CA TRP A 159 4.19 1.72 15.68
C TRP A 159 3.73 3.02 16.37
N HIS A 160 4.47 3.55 17.37
CA HIS A 160 4.01 4.71 18.17
C HIS A 160 3.79 6.02 17.38
N LYS A 161 4.38 6.12 16.17
CA LYS A 161 4.17 7.28 15.28
C LYS A 161 2.96 7.12 14.35
N HIS A 162 2.39 5.92 14.32
CA HIS A 162 1.32 5.52 13.42
C HIS A 162 -0.01 5.41 14.18
N TYR A 163 -0.02 4.83 15.38
CA TYR A 163 -1.21 4.71 16.21
C TYR A 163 -1.22 5.73 17.35
N HIS A 164 -2.40 6.27 17.62
CA HIS A 164 -2.66 7.27 18.65
C HIS A 164 -4.01 7.00 19.32
N GLY A 165 -4.14 7.38 20.59
CA GLY A 165 -5.37 7.18 21.35
C GLY A 165 -5.10 6.87 22.81
N ASP A 166 -6.14 6.43 23.51
CA ASP A 166 -6.02 5.80 24.82
C ASP A 166 -5.51 4.36 24.73
N ASP A 167 -5.25 3.74 25.88
CA ASP A 167 -4.69 2.37 25.95
C ASP A 167 -5.58 1.32 25.26
N ASP A 168 -6.90 1.51 25.22
CA ASP A 168 -7.81 0.59 24.54
C ASP A 168 -7.82 0.81 23.02
N GLN A 169 -7.60 2.04 22.54
CA GLN A 169 -7.43 2.35 21.12
C GLN A 169 -6.06 1.91 20.57
N LEU A 170 -5.05 1.84 21.41
CA LEU A 170 -3.70 1.40 21.04
C LEU A 170 -3.52 -0.13 21.01
N ARG A 171 -4.48 -0.89 21.53
CA ARG A 171 -4.46 -2.36 21.63
C ARG A 171 -5.30 -3.03 20.55
#